data_AF-A0A943GGE6-F1
#
_entry.id   AF-A0A943GGE6-F1
#
_cell.length_a   1.000
_cell.length_b   1.000
_cell.length_c   1.000
_cell.angle_alpha   90.00
_cell.angle_beta   90.00
_cell.angle_gamma   90.00
#
_symmetry.space_group_name_H-M   'P 1'
#
loop_
_entity.id
_entity.type
_entity.pdbx_description
1 polymer ?
#
loop_
_entity_poly.entity_id
_entity_poly.type
_entity_poly.pdbx_seq_one_letter_code
_entity_poly.pdbx_strand_id
1 'polypeptide(L)' 'MNNCENRDKCLKYAQAYIIPQKFENLYSLKDALYKGTIFKDLYRPYKEDNSVNKCR' A
#
# COMPACT_ATOMS: atom_id res chain seq x y z
N MET A 1 -28.96 22.55 -8.69
CA MET A 1 -28.83 21.09 -8.86
C MET A 1 -28.50 20.85 -10.33
N ASN A 2 -27.23 20.62 -10.64
CA ASN A 2 -26.78 20.60 -12.04
C ASN A 2 -26.86 19.16 -12.57
N ASN A 3 -27.74 18.96 -13.56
CA ASN A 3 -27.92 17.70 -14.27
C ASN A 3 -26.63 17.33 -15.01
N CYS A 4 -26.08 16.15 -14.71
CA CYS A 4 -24.87 15.63 -15.33
C CYS A 4 -25.23 14.79 -16.56
N GLU A 5 -25.32 15.43 -17.73
CA GLU A 5 -25.67 14.80 -19.03
C GLU A 5 -24.47 14.12 -19.73
N ASN A 6 -23.51 13.55 -18.99
CA ASN A 6 -22.44 12.75 -19.59
C ASN A 6 -21.89 11.78 -18.55
N ARG A 7 -22.16 10.48 -18.72
CA ARG A 7 -21.77 9.42 -17.76
C ARG A 7 -20.25 9.41 -17.46
N ASP A 8 -19.44 9.95 -18.37
CA ASP A 8 -17.98 10.01 -18.24
C ASP A 8 -17.43 11.25 -17.51
N LYS A 9 -18.24 12.30 -17.30
CA LYS A 9 -17.78 13.58 -16.70
C LYS A 9 -17.83 13.63 -15.18
N CYS A 10 -18.34 12.59 -14.51
CA CYS A 10 -18.47 12.55 -13.05
C CYS A 10 -17.43 11.69 -12.33
N LEU A 11 -16.46 11.11 -13.04
CA LEU A 11 -15.41 10.31 -12.41
C LEU A 11 -14.25 11.22 -11.99
N LYS A 12 -14.22 11.59 -10.71
CA LYS A 12 -13.02 12.19 -10.10
C LYS A 12 -11.97 11.08 -9.95
N TYR A 13 -10.81 11.27 -10.55
CA TYR A 13 -9.66 10.41 -10.28
C TYR A 13 -9.31 10.42 -8.79
N ALA A 14 -8.74 9.32 -8.30
CA ALA A 14 -8.18 9.27 -6.96
C ALA A 14 -7.10 10.35 -6.82
N GLN A 15 -7.12 11.06 -5.70
CA GLN A 15 -6.06 12.02 -5.36
C GLN A 15 -4.95 11.30 -4.61
N ALA A 16 -3.71 11.70 -4.87
CA ALA A 16 -2.58 11.24 -4.08
C ALA A 16 -2.71 11.76 -2.65
N TYR A 17 -2.57 10.86 -1.67
CA TYR A 17 -2.56 11.21 -0.25
C TYR A 17 -1.52 10.38 0.48
N ILE A 18 -1.01 10.91 1.58
CA ILE A 18 -0.07 10.22 2.46
C ILE A 18 -0.83 9.82 3.71
N ILE A 19 -0.86 8.52 4.01
CA ILE A 19 -1.40 8.00 5.26
C ILE A 19 -0.30 8.10 6.32
N PRO A 20 -0.55 8.76 7.48
CA PRO A 20 0.38 8.71 8.60
C PRO A 20 0.58 7.26 9.05
N GLN A 21 1.82 6.79 9.02
CA GLN A 21 2.16 5.48 9.57
C GLN A 21 2.35 5.59 11.08
N LYS A 22 1.74 4.66 11.82
CA LYS A 22 1.92 4.56 13.27
C LYS A 22 3.36 4.16 13.58
N PHE A 23 3.95 4.81 14.58
CA PHE A 23 5.32 4.54 15.00
C PHE A 23 5.38 3.34 15.95
N GLU A 24 5.02 2.18 15.43
CA GLU A 24 4.90 0.92 16.16
C GLU A 24 5.50 -0.24 15.36
N ASN A 25 5.66 -1.39 16.00
CA ASN A 25 6.16 -2.62 15.38
C ASN A 25 7.49 -2.41 14.61
N LEU A 26 8.48 -1.84 15.29
CA LEU A 26 9.74 -1.42 14.68
C LEU A 26 10.80 -2.51 14.74
N TYR A 27 11.69 -2.50 13.76
CA TYR A 27 12.98 -3.19 13.81
C TYR A 27 13.97 -2.45 14.71
N SER A 28 14.99 -3.17 15.18
CA SER A 28 16.18 -2.51 15.74
C SER A 28 16.87 -1.69 14.66
N LEU A 29 17.66 -0.67 15.01
CA LEU A 29 18.36 0.16 14.02
C LEU A 29 19.25 -0.67 13.08
N LYS A 30 19.96 -1.66 13.63
CA LYS A 30 20.82 -2.55 12.84
C LYS A 30 20.01 -3.35 11.83
N ASP A 31 18.87 -3.91 12.26
CA ASP A 31 18.00 -4.68 11.38
C ASP A 31 17.30 -3.80 10.36
N ALA A 32 16.87 -2.59 10.75
CA ALA A 32 16.21 -1.64 9.87
C ALA A 32 17.10 -1.25 8.69
N LEU A 33 18.39 -1.00 8.95
CA LEU A 33 19.39 -0.72 7.91
C LEU A 33 19.55 -1.90 6.95
N TYR A 34 19.57 -3.12 7.48
CA TYR A 34 19.67 -4.33 6.64
C TYR A 34 18.38 -4.59 5.84
N LYS A 35 17.21 -4.27 6.40
CA LYS A 35 15.90 -4.54 5.79
C LYS A 35 15.44 -3.44 4.83
N GLY A 36 16.01 -2.23 4.93
CA GLY A 36 15.62 -1.05 4.13
C GLY A 36 14.37 -0.33 4.63
N THR A 37 13.84 -0.72 5.80
CA THR A 37 12.70 -0.06 6.45
C THR A 37 12.78 -0.29 7.96
N ILE A 38 12.36 0.71 8.75
CA ILE A 38 12.23 0.57 10.20
C ILE A 38 10.92 -0.11 10.61
N PHE A 39 9.89 -0.03 9.77
CA PHE A 39 8.57 -0.60 10.02
C PHE A 39 8.52 -2.05 9.56
N LYS A 40 8.27 -2.99 10.49
CA LYS A 40 8.21 -4.43 10.19
C LYS A 40 7.12 -4.78 9.19
N ASP A 41 5.98 -4.10 9.28
CA ASP A 41 4.81 -4.34 8.42
C ASP A 41 5.07 -4.01 6.94
N LEU A 42 6.06 -3.15 6.68
CA LEU A 42 6.47 -2.78 5.32
C LEU A 42 7.57 -3.68 4.77
N TYR A 43 8.05 -4.67 5.54
CA TYR A 43 9.11 -5.54 5.05
C TYR A 43 8.57 -6.62 4.12
N ARG A 44 8.82 -6.44 2.82
CA ARG A 44 8.37 -7.34 1.73
C ARG A 44 6.84 -7.56 1.78
N PRO A 45 6.03 -6.52 1.59
CA PRO A 45 4.57 -6.61 1.70
C PRO A 45 3.95 -7.44 0.56
N TYR A 46 4.65 -7.57 -0.56
CA TYR A 46 4.23 -8.35 -1.72
C TYR A 46 4.90 -9.73 -1.78
N LYS A 47 5.14 -10.38 -0.63
CA LYS A 47 5.57 -11.78 -0.67
C LYS A 47 4.50 -12.58 -1.40
N GLU A 48 4.91 -13.26 -2.46
CA GLU A 48 4.08 -14.22 -3.14
C GLU A 48 3.62 -15.26 -2.11
N ASP A 49 2.31 -15.35 -1.95
CA ASP A 49 1.70 -16.40 -1.17
C ASP A 49 1.94 -17.68 -1.96
N ASN A 50 2.83 -18.56 -1.48
CA ASN A 50 3.12 -19.84 -2.15
C ASN A 50 1.88 -20.76 -2.25
N SER A 51 0.75 -20.33 -1.68
CA SER A 51 -0.59 -20.91 -1.85
C SER A 51 -1.17 -20.70 -3.26
N VAL A 52 -0.67 -19.71 -4.02
CA VAL A 52 -1.11 -19.40 -5.41
C VAL A 52 -0.07 -19.91 -6.42
N ASN A 53 0.44 -21.12 -6.21
CA ASN A 53 1.02 -21.94 -7.27
C ASN A 53 0.19 -23.22 -7.42
N LYS A 54 -1.01 -23.06 -7.99
CA LYS A 54 -1.81 -24.16 -8.54
C LYS A 54 -2.50 -23.72 -9.84
N CYS A 55 -1.77 -23.07 -10.73
CA CYS A 55 -2.08 -23.19 -12.15
C CYS A 55 -1.26 -24.37 -12.67
N ARG A 56 -1.90 -25.54 -12.61
CA ARG A 56 -1.45 -26.77 -13.25
C ARG A 56 -1.95 -26.80 -14.68
#